data_AF-A0A946CH97-F1
#
_entry.id   AF-A0A946CH97-F1
#
_cell.length_a   1.000
_cell.length_b   1.000
_cell.length_c   1.000
_cell.angle_alpha   90.00
_cell.angle_beta   90.00
_cell.angle_gamma   90.00
#
_symmetry.space_group_name_H-M   'P 1'
#
loop_
_entity.id
_entity.type
_entity.pdbx_description
1 polymer ?
#
loop_
_entity_poly.entity_id
_entity_poly.type
_entity_poly.pdbx_seq_one_letter_code
_entity_poly.pdbx_strand_id
1 'polypeptide(L)'
;MRSLLSKLGLVILPCLFSFLAEAQTTTFRVDMSVQIAIGRYDPSNDLLLVRGPFNTWGGTDLTVVAGSNFIYEAEIDIFEADGAQVDYKFFIGSAASGDIWEGNIGTGENGNRRFNYQTGGQILETVFFDDLDTNPGGGVQVTFQVNMAPLLQDGLFLPEFDWLEVRGAFNSWAAGFELEPISEGSPIYSGTTTIKSIAPGDSVEYKYVYNDDQWENGSNRKFILAEQALQVLPIRYFSDIRPGSNLTEDTKIVISVNMNNALTLDGTPFNLETDRVYINGEFFDFTWWEWSFPPDGFELLDDGTAESGDAVEGDGIYSIKFQALAGQPKRIEYKFSINGEDSEADFQNNHIRYIRETGNYPLPVDQFGNMVHEPEDLSSDLGVITINGPVDGMVTLSWENTDAVLQHSESLAPSSWQNIPNSQGDREMVFSATEISKNYFRLATP
;
A
#
# COMPACT_ATOMS: atom_id res chain seq x y z
N MET A 1 -5.98 -77.48 -81.50
CA MET A 1 -6.90 -76.82 -82.47
C MET A 1 -7.47 -75.58 -81.77
N ARG A 2 -7.75 -74.49 -82.52
CA ARG A 2 -8.40 -73.19 -82.13
C ARG A 2 -9.29 -73.26 -80.85
N SER A 3 -9.41 -72.29 -79.93
CA SER A 3 -9.65 -70.84 -80.14
C SER A 3 -9.67 -70.02 -78.82
N LEU A 4 -9.18 -68.78 -78.91
CA LEU A 4 -9.44 -67.51 -78.19
C LEU A 4 -10.37 -67.40 -76.93
N LEU A 5 -9.85 -66.64 -75.94
CA LEU A 5 -10.42 -65.50 -75.17
C LEU A 5 -11.83 -65.57 -74.52
N SER A 6 -11.86 -65.30 -73.21
CA SER A 6 -12.41 -64.03 -72.67
C SER A 6 -11.75 -63.68 -71.32
N LYS A 7 -11.71 -62.37 -70.98
CA LYS A 7 -11.27 -61.86 -69.67
C LYS A 7 -12.51 -61.48 -68.86
N LEU A 8 -12.52 -61.74 -67.56
CA LEU A 8 -13.29 -60.93 -66.61
C LEU A 8 -12.50 -60.76 -65.32
N GLY A 9 -12.23 -59.51 -64.94
CA GLY A 9 -11.46 -59.17 -63.74
C GLY A 9 -12.33 -59.18 -62.49
N LEU A 10 -11.84 -59.79 -61.43
CA LEU A 10 -12.43 -59.71 -60.10
C LEU A 10 -12.08 -58.34 -59.49
N VAL A 11 -13.06 -57.45 -59.38
CA VAL A 11 -12.91 -56.19 -58.64
C VAL A 11 -13.20 -56.47 -57.17
N ILE A 12 -12.17 -56.37 -56.32
CA ILE A 12 -12.32 -56.41 -54.87
C ILE A 12 -12.63 -54.99 -54.39
N LEU A 13 -13.81 -54.82 -53.83
CA LEU A 13 -14.25 -53.55 -53.24
C LEU A 13 -13.75 -53.48 -51.78
N PRO A 14 -12.90 -52.50 -51.40
CA PRO A 14 -12.52 -52.33 -50.01
C PRO A 14 -13.69 -51.69 -49.24
N CYS A 15 -14.26 -52.41 -48.29
CA CYS A 15 -15.16 -51.81 -47.31
C CYS A 15 -14.38 -50.85 -46.42
N LEU A 16 -14.58 -49.54 -46.59
CA LEU A 16 -14.23 -48.59 -45.54
C LEU A 16 -15.14 -48.84 -44.34
N PHE A 17 -14.57 -49.33 -43.25
CA PHE A 17 -15.15 -49.13 -41.93
C PHE A 17 -14.89 -47.69 -41.54
N SER A 18 -15.95 -46.89 -41.42
CA SER A 18 -15.88 -45.61 -40.72
C SER A 18 -15.62 -45.90 -39.26
N PHE A 19 -14.39 -45.68 -38.79
CA PHE A 19 -14.16 -45.47 -37.38
C PHE A 19 -14.88 -44.17 -36.99
N LEU A 20 -15.89 -44.27 -36.14
CA LEU A 20 -16.31 -43.14 -35.33
C LEU A 20 -15.14 -42.84 -34.41
N ALA A 21 -14.44 -41.74 -34.65
CA ALA A 21 -13.58 -41.17 -33.65
C ALA A 21 -14.48 -40.71 -32.50
N GLU A 22 -14.19 -41.15 -31.27
CA GLU A 22 -14.72 -40.50 -30.09
C GLU A 22 -14.23 -39.05 -30.07
N ALA A 23 -15.03 -38.14 -29.49
CA ALA A 23 -14.62 -36.75 -29.33
C ALA A 23 -13.38 -36.69 -28.43
N GLN A 24 -12.31 -36.06 -28.91
CA GLN A 24 -11.03 -35.97 -28.20
C GLN A 24 -10.89 -34.58 -27.59
N THR A 25 -11.77 -34.29 -26.64
CA THR A 25 -11.85 -33.00 -25.96
C THR A 25 -10.87 -32.92 -24.78
N THR A 26 -10.46 -31.69 -24.44
CA THR A 26 -9.88 -31.37 -23.14
C THR A 26 -10.99 -30.83 -22.25
N THR A 27 -11.26 -31.50 -21.12
CA THR A 27 -12.23 -31.04 -20.13
C THR A 27 -11.54 -30.15 -19.10
N PHE A 28 -11.94 -28.88 -19.05
CA PHE A 28 -11.56 -27.93 -17.99
C PHE A 28 -12.56 -28.02 -16.85
N ARG A 29 -12.09 -27.94 -15.59
CA ARG A 29 -12.96 -27.96 -14.40
C ARG A 29 -12.53 -26.91 -13.38
N VAL A 30 -13.52 -26.20 -12.83
CA VAL A 30 -13.33 -25.23 -11.75
C VAL A 30 -14.38 -25.43 -10.66
N ASP A 31 -13.97 -25.36 -9.39
CA ASP A 31 -14.87 -25.28 -8.24
C ASP A 31 -15.09 -23.81 -7.85
N MET A 32 -16.35 -23.39 -7.91
CA MET A 32 -16.82 -22.03 -7.64
C MET A 32 -17.44 -21.89 -6.25
N SER A 33 -17.44 -22.93 -5.40
CA SER A 33 -18.11 -22.92 -4.10
C SER A 33 -17.69 -21.73 -3.23
N VAL A 34 -16.41 -21.37 -3.25
CA VAL A 34 -15.88 -20.22 -2.50
C VAL A 34 -16.32 -18.89 -3.11
N GLN A 35 -16.24 -18.73 -4.43
CA GLN A 35 -16.65 -17.49 -5.12
C GLN A 35 -18.16 -17.21 -4.96
N ILE A 36 -18.97 -18.27 -4.91
CA ILE A 36 -20.40 -18.21 -4.59
C ILE A 36 -20.61 -17.83 -3.11
N ALA A 37 -19.85 -18.42 -2.19
CA ALA A 37 -19.97 -18.14 -0.75
C ALA A 37 -19.62 -16.68 -0.38
N ILE A 38 -18.68 -16.05 -1.10
CA ILE A 38 -18.31 -14.63 -0.92
C ILE A 38 -19.12 -13.67 -1.82
N GLY A 39 -20.05 -14.18 -2.63
CA GLY A 39 -20.88 -13.37 -3.53
C GLY A 39 -20.14 -12.71 -4.70
N ARG A 40 -18.93 -13.19 -5.03
CA ARG A 40 -18.12 -12.74 -6.19
C ARG A 40 -18.55 -13.40 -7.51
N TYR A 41 -19.34 -14.47 -7.42
CA TYR A 41 -20.03 -15.12 -8.55
C TYR A 41 -21.48 -15.45 -8.18
N ASP A 42 -22.44 -14.93 -8.94
CA ASP A 42 -23.86 -15.34 -8.90
C ASP A 42 -24.18 -16.27 -10.08
N PRO A 43 -24.38 -17.59 -9.84
CA PRO A 43 -24.78 -18.57 -10.85
C PRO A 43 -26.03 -18.24 -11.67
N SER A 44 -26.84 -17.28 -11.22
CA SER A 44 -28.10 -16.88 -11.86
C SER A 44 -27.94 -15.72 -12.84
N ASN A 45 -26.88 -14.92 -12.71
CA ASN A 45 -26.71 -13.63 -13.40
C ASN A 45 -25.35 -13.47 -14.09
N ASP A 46 -24.31 -14.18 -13.65
CA ASP A 46 -22.95 -14.03 -14.14
C ASP A 46 -22.56 -15.13 -15.14
N LEU A 47 -21.72 -14.77 -16.12
CA LEU A 47 -21.08 -15.73 -17.02
C LEU A 47 -19.81 -16.29 -16.38
N LEU A 48 -19.55 -17.57 -16.56
CA LEU A 48 -18.30 -18.22 -16.17
C LEU A 48 -17.64 -18.83 -17.41
N LEU A 49 -16.44 -18.36 -17.73
CA LEU A 49 -15.72 -18.69 -18.96
C LEU A 49 -14.34 -19.28 -18.66
N VAL A 50 -13.87 -20.18 -19.53
CA VAL A 50 -12.45 -20.53 -19.64
C VAL A 50 -11.86 -19.86 -20.87
N ARG A 51 -10.72 -19.20 -20.72
CA ARG A 51 -10.04 -18.42 -21.77
C ARG A 51 -8.62 -18.94 -21.99
N GLY A 52 -8.20 -19.04 -23.25
CA GLY A 52 -6.87 -19.50 -23.64
C GLY A 52 -6.65 -19.39 -25.15
N PRO A 53 -5.49 -19.83 -25.69
CA PRO A 53 -5.16 -19.70 -27.11
C PRO A 53 -6.16 -20.48 -28.00
N PHE A 54 -6.70 -21.59 -27.51
CA PHE A 54 -7.71 -22.43 -28.18
C PHE A 54 -9.04 -21.71 -28.50
N ASN A 55 -9.35 -20.61 -27.81
CA ASN A 55 -10.49 -19.74 -28.14
C ASN A 55 -10.07 -18.29 -28.40
N THR A 56 -8.80 -18.06 -28.78
CA THR A 56 -8.21 -16.72 -28.98
C THR A 56 -8.44 -15.76 -27.80
N TRP A 57 -8.47 -16.31 -26.58
CA TRP A 57 -8.81 -15.61 -25.33
C TRP A 57 -10.22 -14.99 -25.27
N GLY A 58 -11.10 -15.31 -26.22
CA GLY A 58 -12.48 -14.82 -26.27
C GLY A 58 -13.42 -15.51 -25.28
N GLY A 59 -13.12 -16.76 -24.90
CA GLY A 59 -13.87 -17.51 -23.88
C GLY A 59 -14.77 -18.61 -24.43
N THR A 60 -15.05 -19.58 -23.56
CA THR A 60 -15.99 -20.68 -23.74
C THR A 60 -16.72 -20.86 -22.42
N ASP A 61 -18.05 -20.89 -22.47
CA ASP A 61 -18.90 -21.03 -21.29
C ASP A 61 -18.61 -22.36 -20.56
N LEU A 62 -18.42 -22.31 -19.25
CA LEU A 62 -18.47 -23.51 -18.42
C LEU A 62 -19.90 -23.74 -17.91
N THR A 63 -20.31 -25.01 -17.87
CA THR A 63 -21.64 -25.44 -17.42
C THR A 63 -21.51 -26.30 -16.16
N VAL A 64 -22.52 -26.30 -15.28
CA VAL A 64 -22.44 -27.07 -14.03
C VAL A 64 -22.34 -28.57 -14.29
N VAL A 65 -21.37 -29.24 -13.66
CA VAL A 65 -21.18 -30.69 -13.74
C VAL A 65 -22.42 -31.41 -13.22
N ALA A 66 -22.91 -32.41 -13.95
CA ALA A 66 -24.14 -33.11 -13.59
C ALA A 66 -24.06 -33.74 -12.18
N GLY A 67 -24.90 -33.27 -11.26
CA GLY A 67 -24.92 -33.71 -9.86
C GLY A 67 -24.04 -32.90 -8.90
N SER A 68 -23.35 -31.86 -9.37
CA SER A 68 -22.72 -30.82 -8.54
C SER A 68 -23.58 -29.56 -8.50
N ASN A 69 -23.36 -28.72 -7.49
CA ASN A 69 -23.89 -27.36 -7.40
C ASN A 69 -22.79 -26.29 -7.57
N PHE A 70 -21.52 -26.69 -7.61
CA PHE A 70 -20.37 -25.78 -7.46
C PHE A 70 -19.25 -26.03 -8.46
N ILE A 71 -19.17 -27.22 -9.04
CA ILE A 71 -18.14 -27.56 -10.03
C ILE A 71 -18.72 -27.30 -11.42
N TYR A 72 -17.98 -26.56 -12.23
CA TYR A 72 -18.32 -26.20 -13.60
C TYR A 72 -17.29 -26.79 -14.56
N GLU A 73 -17.73 -27.25 -15.73
CA GLU A 73 -16.89 -27.84 -16.76
C GLU A 73 -17.18 -27.33 -18.18
N ALA A 74 -16.15 -27.33 -19.00
CA ALA A 74 -16.21 -27.08 -20.44
C ALA A 74 -15.32 -28.09 -21.17
N GLU A 75 -15.86 -28.69 -22.24
CA GLU A 75 -15.12 -29.56 -23.14
C GLU A 75 -14.70 -28.77 -24.38
N ILE A 76 -13.40 -28.76 -24.70
CA ILE A 76 -12.84 -27.97 -25.80
C ILE A 76 -11.95 -28.86 -26.68
N ASP A 77 -12.19 -28.82 -27.99
CA ASP A 77 -11.28 -29.41 -28.98
C ASP A 77 -10.01 -28.56 -29.09
N ILE A 78 -8.86 -29.14 -28.72
CA ILE A 78 -7.55 -28.49 -28.79
C ILE A 78 -6.66 -29.30 -29.75
N PHE A 79 -6.01 -28.59 -30.68
CA PHE A 79 -5.22 -29.18 -31.77
C PHE A 79 -3.74 -28.81 -31.64
N GLU A 80 -3.07 -29.40 -30.65
CA GLU A 80 -1.66 -29.16 -30.35
C GLU A 80 -0.81 -30.44 -30.46
N ALA A 81 0.51 -30.30 -30.39
CA ALA A 81 1.41 -31.44 -30.33
C ALA A 81 1.36 -32.11 -28.93
N ASP A 82 1.56 -33.43 -28.88
CA ASP A 82 1.64 -34.18 -27.62
C ASP A 82 2.73 -33.61 -26.70
N GLY A 83 2.37 -33.27 -25.46
CA GLY A 83 3.24 -32.61 -24.49
C GLY A 83 3.42 -31.10 -24.67
N ALA A 84 2.71 -30.45 -25.61
CA ALA A 84 2.72 -28.99 -25.73
C ALA A 84 2.18 -28.30 -24.47
N GLN A 85 2.80 -27.19 -24.06
CA GLN A 85 2.33 -26.39 -22.93
C GLN A 85 1.25 -25.43 -23.40
N VAL A 86 0.09 -25.46 -22.74
CA VAL A 86 -1.07 -24.63 -23.07
C VAL A 86 -1.49 -23.83 -21.85
N ASP A 87 -1.60 -22.52 -22.03
CA ASP A 87 -1.98 -21.57 -20.99
C ASP A 87 -3.49 -21.30 -20.99
N TYR A 88 -4.07 -21.11 -19.80
CA TYR A 88 -5.47 -20.76 -19.61
C TYR A 88 -5.71 -19.96 -18.34
N LYS A 89 -6.87 -19.29 -18.25
CA LYS A 89 -7.43 -18.71 -17.02
C LYS A 89 -8.93 -18.93 -16.98
N PHE A 90 -9.50 -18.99 -15.78
CA PHE A 90 -10.94 -18.80 -15.59
C PHE A 90 -11.29 -17.30 -15.54
N PHE A 91 -12.54 -16.98 -15.83
CA PHE A 91 -13.04 -15.62 -15.95
C PHE A 91 -14.52 -15.56 -15.58
N ILE A 92 -14.90 -14.59 -14.74
CA ILE A 92 -16.28 -14.27 -14.42
C ILE A 92 -16.65 -12.99 -15.18
N GLY A 93 -17.71 -13.04 -15.99
CA GLY A 93 -18.28 -11.85 -16.63
C GLY A 93 -19.56 -11.44 -15.93
N SER A 94 -19.53 -10.35 -15.15
CA SER A 94 -20.69 -9.82 -14.45
C SER A 94 -21.08 -8.43 -14.94
N ALA A 95 -22.37 -8.20 -15.16
CA ALA A 95 -22.91 -6.86 -15.37
C ALA A 95 -22.97 -6.02 -14.07
N ALA A 96 -22.82 -6.65 -12.90
CA ALA A 96 -22.93 -6.00 -11.59
C ALA A 96 -21.56 -5.75 -10.93
N SER A 97 -20.66 -6.75 -10.93
CA SER A 97 -19.31 -6.64 -10.37
C SER A 97 -18.21 -6.37 -11.41
N GLY A 98 -18.55 -6.39 -12.70
CA GLY A 98 -17.62 -6.20 -13.82
C GLY A 98 -16.96 -7.49 -14.30
N ASP A 99 -16.00 -7.34 -15.20
CA ASP A 99 -15.21 -8.43 -15.76
C ASP A 99 -14.06 -8.81 -14.80
N ILE A 100 -14.11 -10.01 -14.22
CA ILE A 100 -13.15 -10.51 -13.24
C ILE A 100 -12.33 -11.64 -13.86
N TRP A 101 -11.03 -11.40 -14.01
CA TRP A 101 -10.07 -12.44 -14.38
C TRP A 101 -9.58 -13.20 -13.15
N GLU A 102 -9.27 -14.47 -13.33
CA GLU A 102 -8.44 -15.22 -12.37
C GLU A 102 -7.06 -14.56 -12.21
N GLY A 103 -6.57 -14.53 -10.97
CA GLY A 103 -5.30 -13.95 -10.55
C GLY A 103 -4.07 -14.68 -11.09
N ASN A 104 -2.89 -14.17 -10.76
CA ASN A 104 -1.62 -14.63 -11.32
C ASN A 104 -1.05 -15.83 -10.54
N ILE A 105 -1.83 -16.91 -10.50
CA ILE A 105 -1.58 -18.09 -9.65
C ILE A 105 -0.81 -19.23 -10.34
N GLY A 106 -0.70 -19.20 -11.67
CA GLY A 106 -0.14 -20.31 -12.46
C GLY A 106 1.29 -20.10 -12.97
N THR A 107 1.90 -21.17 -13.46
CA THR A 107 3.26 -21.18 -14.03
C THR A 107 3.35 -20.74 -15.49
N GLY A 108 2.24 -20.26 -16.05
CA GLY A 108 2.13 -19.75 -17.41
C GLY A 108 2.63 -18.31 -17.57
N GLU A 109 2.58 -17.82 -18.81
CA GLU A 109 2.85 -16.40 -19.09
C GLU A 109 1.82 -15.53 -18.36
N ASN A 110 2.23 -14.38 -17.83
CA ASN A 110 1.37 -13.49 -17.04
C ASN A 110 0.60 -14.19 -15.88
N GLY A 111 1.17 -15.26 -15.31
CA GLY A 111 0.54 -16.01 -14.22
C GLY A 111 -0.70 -16.81 -14.63
N ASN A 112 -0.86 -17.10 -15.94
CA ASN A 112 -1.87 -18.05 -16.43
C ASN A 112 -1.64 -19.44 -15.81
N ARG A 113 -2.72 -20.21 -15.63
CA ARG A 113 -2.60 -21.67 -15.41
C ARG A 113 -1.99 -22.30 -16.66
N ARG A 114 -1.26 -23.40 -16.48
CA ARG A 114 -0.58 -24.12 -17.57
C ARG A 114 -0.75 -25.62 -17.41
N PHE A 115 -1.11 -26.31 -18.48
CA PHE A 115 -1.13 -27.76 -18.55
C PHE A 115 -0.29 -28.27 -19.73
N ASN A 116 0.07 -29.55 -19.71
CA ASN A 116 0.68 -30.24 -20.86
C ASN A 116 -0.43 -30.97 -21.63
N TYR A 117 -0.59 -30.70 -22.92
CA TYR A 117 -1.59 -31.33 -23.78
C TYR A 117 -1.31 -32.83 -23.98
N GLN A 118 -2.36 -33.66 -23.97
CA GLN A 118 -2.29 -35.09 -24.24
C GLN A 118 -3.19 -35.45 -25.43
N THR A 119 -2.62 -36.15 -26.40
CA THR A 119 -3.34 -36.62 -27.59
C THR A 119 -4.27 -37.78 -27.22
N GLY A 120 -5.53 -37.72 -27.65
CA GLY A 120 -6.57 -38.70 -27.27
C GLY A 120 -7.62 -38.18 -26.30
N GLY A 121 -7.50 -36.93 -25.85
CA GLY A 121 -8.42 -36.30 -24.89
C GLY A 121 -7.95 -36.47 -23.44
N GLN A 122 -8.28 -35.50 -22.59
CA GLN A 122 -7.89 -35.50 -21.18
C GLN A 122 -8.85 -34.68 -20.32
N ILE A 123 -8.95 -35.04 -19.04
CA ILE A 123 -9.67 -34.27 -18.03
C ILE A 123 -8.61 -33.60 -17.15
N LEU A 124 -8.63 -32.26 -17.08
CA LEU A 124 -7.76 -31.51 -16.18
C LEU A 124 -8.23 -31.65 -14.73
N GLU A 125 -7.33 -31.43 -13.78
CA GLU A 125 -7.66 -31.39 -12.35
C GLU A 125 -8.70 -30.30 -12.06
N THR A 126 -9.67 -30.62 -11.19
CA THR A 126 -10.61 -29.61 -10.67
C THR A 126 -9.85 -28.71 -9.70
N VAL A 127 -9.72 -27.44 -10.05
CA VAL A 127 -9.06 -26.40 -9.23
C VAL A 127 -10.08 -25.40 -8.71
N PHE A 128 -9.77 -24.67 -7.64
CA PHE A 128 -10.60 -23.54 -7.20
C PHE A 128 -10.28 -22.31 -8.03
N PHE A 129 -11.27 -21.45 -8.29
CA PHE A 129 -11.00 -20.14 -8.89
C PHE A 129 -10.06 -19.33 -7.97
N ASP A 130 -8.98 -18.76 -8.54
CA ASP A 130 -7.85 -18.13 -7.81
C ASP A 130 -7.05 -19.09 -6.89
N ASP A 131 -7.19 -20.41 -7.04
CA ASP A 131 -6.68 -21.43 -6.10
C ASP A 131 -7.13 -21.23 -4.64
N LEU A 132 -8.21 -20.45 -4.43
CA LEU A 132 -8.79 -20.16 -3.13
C LEU A 132 -9.60 -21.35 -2.62
N ASP A 133 -8.92 -22.36 -2.06
CA ASP A 133 -9.50 -23.60 -1.52
C ASP A 133 -10.14 -23.44 -0.13
N THR A 134 -9.74 -22.40 0.58
CA THR A 134 -10.14 -22.14 1.97
C THR A 134 -11.45 -21.36 1.98
N ASN A 135 -12.56 -22.10 2.02
CA ASN A 135 -13.90 -21.54 2.05
C ASN A 135 -14.17 -20.77 3.36
N PRO A 136 -14.32 -19.42 3.35
CA PRO A 136 -14.64 -18.68 4.56
C PRO A 136 -16.07 -18.97 5.06
N GLY A 137 -16.96 -19.60 4.28
CA GLY A 137 -18.20 -20.21 4.76
C GLY A 137 -19.46 -19.38 4.51
N GLY A 138 -19.89 -18.45 5.37
CA GLY A 138 -19.38 -18.08 6.68
C GLY A 138 -18.93 -16.62 6.75
N GLY A 139 -17.79 -16.28 6.13
CA GLY A 139 -17.10 -14.99 6.19
C GLY A 139 -15.98 -14.97 7.23
N VAL A 140 -15.03 -14.05 7.09
CA VAL A 140 -13.95 -13.84 8.06
C VAL A 140 -14.47 -12.98 9.21
N GLN A 141 -14.39 -13.46 10.46
CA GLN A 141 -14.67 -12.62 11.61
C GLN A 141 -13.52 -11.65 11.83
N VAL A 142 -13.77 -10.35 11.73
CA VAL A 142 -12.78 -9.30 11.96
C VAL A 142 -13.16 -8.51 13.21
N THR A 143 -12.29 -8.55 14.21
CA THR A 143 -12.37 -7.75 15.42
C THR A 143 -11.61 -6.45 15.22
N PHE A 144 -12.34 -5.34 15.16
CA PHE A 144 -11.79 -3.99 15.14
C PHE A 144 -11.53 -3.52 16.57
N GLN A 145 -10.48 -2.71 16.76
CA GLN A 145 -10.07 -2.20 18.07
C GLN A 145 -9.49 -0.78 17.95
N VAL A 146 -9.95 0.13 18.79
CA VAL A 146 -9.49 1.52 18.83
C VAL A 146 -9.39 2.03 20.27
N ASN A 147 -8.39 2.86 20.53
CA ASN A 147 -8.14 3.48 21.82
C ASN A 147 -8.58 4.96 21.79
N MET A 148 -9.61 5.26 22.56
CA MET A 148 -10.25 6.57 22.70
C MET A 148 -9.67 7.41 23.86
N ALA A 149 -8.59 6.94 24.52
CA ALA A 149 -8.04 7.59 25.72
C ALA A 149 -7.84 9.11 25.63
N PRO A 150 -7.31 9.71 24.54
CA PRO A 150 -7.17 11.16 24.45
C PRO A 150 -8.52 11.88 24.45
N LEU A 151 -9.48 11.43 23.63
CA LEU A 151 -10.80 12.06 23.52
C LEU A 151 -11.59 11.95 24.83
N LEU A 152 -11.42 10.84 25.56
CA LEU A 152 -11.97 10.64 26.91
C LEU A 152 -11.32 11.57 27.94
N GLN A 153 -10.00 11.75 27.87
CA GLN A 153 -9.25 12.62 28.78
C GLN A 153 -9.60 14.10 28.57
N ASP A 154 -9.76 14.53 27.33
CA ASP A 154 -10.06 15.90 26.95
C ASP A 154 -11.57 16.22 26.99
N GLY A 155 -12.42 15.22 27.28
CA GLY A 155 -13.88 15.37 27.36
C GLY A 155 -14.57 15.59 26.02
N LEU A 156 -13.90 15.25 24.92
CA LEU A 156 -14.39 15.33 23.53
C LEU A 156 -15.24 14.13 23.10
N PHE A 157 -15.14 13.03 23.84
CA PHE A 157 -16.00 11.85 23.71
C PHE A 157 -16.53 11.45 25.09
N LEU A 158 -17.84 11.42 25.24
CA LEU A 158 -18.58 11.15 26.47
C LEU A 158 -19.39 9.85 26.31
N PRO A 159 -18.94 8.71 26.89
CA PRO A 159 -19.58 7.40 26.69
C PRO A 159 -21.04 7.27 27.17
N GLU A 160 -21.57 8.28 27.88
CA GLU A 160 -22.98 8.34 28.29
C GLU A 160 -23.90 8.93 27.20
N PHE A 161 -23.34 9.60 26.18
CA PHE A 161 -24.07 10.35 25.16
C PHE A 161 -23.61 10.05 23.73
N ASP A 162 -22.34 9.68 23.56
CA ASP A 162 -21.69 9.48 22.27
C ASP A 162 -21.53 7.99 21.95
N TRP A 163 -21.61 7.65 20.67
CA TRP A 163 -21.37 6.29 20.17
C TRP A 163 -20.25 6.28 19.13
N LEU A 164 -19.55 5.17 19.03
CA LEU A 164 -18.38 4.98 18.18
C LEU A 164 -18.63 3.85 17.20
N GLU A 165 -18.28 4.03 15.94
CA GLU A 165 -18.45 3.05 14.88
C GLU A 165 -17.17 2.80 14.09
N VAL A 166 -17.18 1.73 13.29
CA VAL A 166 -16.24 1.53 12.20
C VAL A 166 -16.96 1.30 10.87
N ARG A 167 -16.57 2.07 9.85
CA ARG A 167 -17.14 2.04 8.50
C ARG A 167 -16.02 1.74 7.50
N GLY A 168 -16.33 1.05 6.41
CA GLY A 168 -15.31 0.69 5.41
C GLY A 168 -15.85 -0.04 4.20
N ALA A 169 -14.96 -0.53 3.35
CA ALA A 169 -15.32 -1.25 2.12
C ALA A 169 -16.24 -2.45 2.39
N PHE A 170 -16.03 -3.14 3.51
CA PHE A 170 -16.80 -4.33 3.93
C PHE A 170 -18.30 -4.07 4.19
N ASN A 171 -18.68 -2.83 4.49
CA ASN A 171 -20.08 -2.40 4.71
C ASN A 171 -20.49 -1.24 3.80
N SER A 172 -19.79 -1.03 2.68
CA SER A 172 -20.02 0.08 1.73
C SER A 172 -20.03 1.47 2.40
N TRP A 173 -19.21 1.65 3.44
CA TRP A 173 -19.13 2.86 4.27
C TRP A 173 -20.44 3.25 5.00
N ALA A 174 -21.37 2.31 5.15
CA ALA A 174 -22.62 2.54 5.86
C ALA A 174 -22.45 2.59 7.40
N ALA A 175 -23.37 3.28 8.07
CA ALA A 175 -23.53 3.26 9.52
C ALA A 175 -24.16 1.94 10.02
N GLY A 176 -24.16 1.74 11.34
CA GLY A 176 -24.79 0.63 12.06
C GLY A 176 -23.83 -0.45 12.56
N PHE A 177 -22.51 -0.19 12.62
CA PHE A 177 -21.55 -1.10 13.24
C PHE A 177 -20.79 -0.38 14.37
N GLU A 178 -21.45 -0.35 15.51
CA GLU A 178 -20.96 0.23 16.76
C GLU A 178 -19.85 -0.62 17.41
N LEU A 179 -18.95 0.05 18.12
CA LEU A 179 -17.87 -0.51 18.94
C LEU A 179 -18.18 -0.22 20.41
N GLU A 180 -17.92 -1.21 21.27
CA GLU A 180 -18.23 -1.16 22.70
C GLU A 180 -16.92 -1.20 23.54
N PRO A 181 -16.87 -0.58 24.73
CA PRO A 181 -15.68 -0.64 25.57
C PRO A 181 -15.43 -2.08 26.04
N ILE A 182 -14.20 -2.58 25.91
CA ILE A 182 -13.87 -4.00 26.21
C ILE A 182 -14.10 -4.40 27.69
N SER A 183 -14.23 -3.41 28.57
CA SER A 183 -14.70 -3.54 29.94
C SER A 183 -15.24 -2.18 30.42
N GLU A 184 -16.02 -2.17 31.49
CA GLU A 184 -16.46 -0.92 32.15
C GLU A 184 -15.25 -0.01 32.45
N GLY A 185 -15.33 1.26 32.02
CA GLY A 185 -14.24 2.24 32.17
C GLY A 185 -13.02 2.05 31.26
N SER A 186 -13.04 1.10 30.32
CA SER A 186 -11.96 0.92 29.34
C SER A 186 -11.92 2.07 28.32
N PRO A 187 -10.74 2.63 28.01
CA PRO A 187 -10.57 3.53 26.86
C PRO A 187 -10.44 2.78 25.53
N ILE A 188 -10.29 1.44 25.56
CA ILE A 188 -10.24 0.60 24.37
C ILE A 188 -11.65 0.12 24.04
N TYR A 189 -12.09 0.42 22.82
CA TYR A 189 -13.36 0.05 22.22
C TYR A 189 -13.13 -1.02 21.16
N SER A 190 -14.05 -1.98 21.06
CA SER A 190 -13.97 -3.09 20.12
C SER A 190 -15.34 -3.58 19.66
N GLY A 191 -15.36 -4.11 18.45
CA GLY A 191 -16.52 -4.75 17.84
C GLY A 191 -16.04 -5.81 16.86
N THR A 192 -16.81 -6.88 16.70
CA THR A 192 -16.50 -7.96 15.75
C THR A 192 -17.62 -8.07 14.73
N THR A 193 -17.27 -7.97 13.45
CA THR A 193 -18.19 -8.20 12.33
C THR A 193 -17.69 -9.35 11.47
N THR A 194 -18.55 -9.88 10.59
CA THR A 194 -18.23 -10.98 9.69
C THR A 194 -18.18 -10.48 8.26
N ILE A 195 -16.98 -10.34 7.71
CA ILE A 195 -16.76 -9.87 6.33
C ILE A 195 -17.01 -11.02 5.37
N LYS A 196 -17.97 -10.83 4.46
CA LYS A 196 -18.38 -11.80 3.43
C LYS A 196 -18.21 -11.30 2.01
N SER A 197 -18.14 -9.99 1.82
CA SER A 197 -18.18 -9.28 0.54
C SER A 197 -16.79 -9.04 -0.08
N ILE A 198 -15.72 -9.51 0.56
CA ILE A 198 -14.32 -9.30 0.16
C ILE A 198 -13.58 -10.63 0.30
N ALA A 199 -12.69 -10.95 -0.64
CA ALA A 199 -11.92 -12.19 -0.60
C ALA A 199 -10.77 -12.11 0.42
N PRO A 200 -10.41 -13.23 1.08
CA PRO A 200 -9.13 -13.32 1.78
C PRO A 200 -7.97 -12.99 0.84
N GLY A 201 -6.94 -12.31 1.35
CA GLY A 201 -5.83 -11.77 0.56
C GLY A 201 -6.04 -10.34 0.04
N ASP A 202 -7.28 -9.86 -0.08
CA ASP A 202 -7.56 -8.49 -0.52
C ASP A 202 -7.31 -7.43 0.57
N SER A 203 -6.99 -6.21 0.13
CA SER A 203 -6.89 -5.04 1.00
C SER A 203 -8.26 -4.44 1.31
N VAL A 204 -8.62 -4.39 2.59
CA VAL A 204 -9.84 -3.76 3.11
C VAL A 204 -9.53 -2.38 3.65
N GLU A 205 -10.22 -1.36 3.14
CA GLU A 205 -10.17 0.00 3.68
C GLU A 205 -11.24 0.24 4.74
N TYR A 206 -10.91 0.99 5.80
CA TYR A 206 -11.83 1.37 6.87
C TYR A 206 -11.41 2.68 7.58
N LYS A 207 -12.35 3.30 8.30
CA LYS A 207 -12.10 4.38 9.27
C LYS A 207 -13.04 4.29 10.47
N TYR A 208 -12.59 4.79 11.61
CA TYR A 208 -13.42 5.04 12.79
C TYR A 208 -14.14 6.39 12.70
N VAL A 209 -15.35 6.46 13.26
CA VAL A 209 -16.19 7.66 13.32
C VAL A 209 -17.05 7.62 14.58
N TYR A 210 -17.22 8.75 15.27
CA TYR A 210 -18.19 8.88 16.36
C TYR A 210 -19.28 9.90 16.01
N ASN A 211 -20.47 9.73 16.59
CA ASN A 211 -21.63 10.61 16.40
C ASN A 211 -21.99 10.90 14.92
N ASP A 212 -21.90 9.89 14.06
CA ASP A 212 -22.12 9.91 12.60
C ASP A 212 -21.15 10.74 11.74
N ASP A 213 -20.60 11.85 12.24
CA ASP A 213 -19.84 12.84 11.45
C ASP A 213 -18.43 13.17 11.95
N GLN A 214 -18.05 12.77 13.17
CA GLN A 214 -16.71 12.98 13.72
C GLN A 214 -15.78 11.85 13.27
N TRP A 215 -15.33 11.92 12.03
CA TRP A 215 -14.38 10.97 11.45
C TRP A 215 -12.99 11.13 12.05
N GLU A 216 -12.25 10.02 12.14
CA GLU A 216 -10.83 10.12 12.45
C GLU A 216 -10.03 10.82 11.34
N ASN A 217 -8.93 11.48 11.69
CA ASN A 217 -8.10 12.24 10.75
C ASN A 217 -7.20 11.32 9.90
N GLY A 218 -6.61 11.88 8.84
CA GLY A 218 -5.72 11.16 7.93
C GLY A 218 -6.42 10.26 6.90
N SER A 219 -5.62 9.49 6.15
CA SER A 219 -6.10 8.58 5.10
C SER A 219 -6.89 7.39 5.66
N ASN A 220 -7.59 6.67 4.77
CA ASN A 220 -8.25 5.41 5.12
C ASN A 220 -7.23 4.40 5.68
N ARG A 221 -7.54 3.80 6.83
CA ARG A 221 -6.78 2.67 7.38
C ARG A 221 -6.97 1.46 6.47
N LYS A 222 -5.94 0.62 6.36
CA LYS A 222 -5.97 -0.58 5.51
C LYS A 222 -5.51 -1.81 6.28
N PHE A 223 -6.09 -2.97 5.97
CA PHE A 223 -5.58 -4.27 6.39
C PHE A 223 -5.79 -5.30 5.28
N ILE A 224 -4.96 -6.34 5.25
CA ILE A 224 -5.19 -7.50 4.36
C ILE A 224 -6.14 -8.47 5.07
N LEU A 225 -7.23 -8.87 4.42
CA LEU A 225 -8.19 -9.82 4.98
C LEU A 225 -7.54 -11.20 5.10
N ALA A 226 -7.51 -11.78 6.30
CA ALA A 226 -6.75 -13.00 6.54
C ALA A 226 -7.43 -14.27 5.98
N GLU A 227 -6.63 -15.23 5.53
CA GLU A 227 -7.04 -16.58 5.08
C GLU A 227 -7.45 -17.52 6.24
N GLN A 228 -7.96 -16.96 7.34
CA GLN A 228 -8.36 -17.70 8.54
C GLN A 228 -9.67 -17.16 9.13
N ALA A 229 -10.40 -18.01 9.84
CA ALA A 229 -11.77 -17.70 10.30
C ALA A 229 -11.91 -16.54 11.32
N LEU A 230 -10.80 -16.08 11.92
CA LEU A 230 -10.78 -14.98 12.88
C LEU A 230 -9.52 -14.12 12.68
N GLN A 231 -9.71 -12.80 12.55
CA GLN A 231 -8.66 -11.80 12.47
C GLN A 231 -8.91 -10.72 13.53
N VAL A 232 -7.95 -10.49 14.41
CA VAL A 232 -8.00 -9.40 15.39
C VAL A 232 -7.04 -8.31 14.92
N LEU A 233 -7.56 -7.12 14.62
CA LEU A 233 -6.74 -6.00 14.19
C LEU A 233 -5.99 -5.39 15.39
N PRO A 234 -4.76 -4.86 15.19
CA PRO A 234 -4.03 -4.17 16.25
C PRO A 234 -4.82 -2.99 16.83
N ILE A 235 -4.70 -2.78 18.14
CA ILE A 235 -5.25 -1.58 18.80
C ILE A 235 -4.47 -0.37 18.28
N ARG A 236 -5.19 0.62 17.75
CA ARG A 236 -4.67 1.92 17.32
C ARG A 236 -5.40 3.04 18.06
N TYR A 237 -4.79 4.20 18.21
CA TYR A 237 -5.50 5.35 18.77
C TYR A 237 -6.45 5.96 17.72
N PHE A 238 -7.54 6.58 18.16
CA PHE A 238 -8.40 7.36 17.26
C PHE A 238 -7.60 8.49 16.60
N SER A 239 -7.72 8.66 15.27
CA SER A 239 -6.87 9.55 14.47
C SER A 239 -5.36 9.26 14.56
N ASP A 240 -4.98 8.10 15.11
CA ASP A 240 -3.64 7.75 15.58
C ASP A 240 -3.04 8.71 16.63
N ILE A 241 -3.83 9.63 17.20
CA ILE A 241 -3.41 10.60 18.22
C ILE A 241 -3.22 9.89 19.56
N ARG A 242 -2.01 9.93 20.13
CA ARG A 242 -1.71 9.30 21.42
C ARG A 242 -1.76 10.31 22.58
N PRO A 243 -1.86 9.85 23.84
CA PRO A 243 -1.60 10.68 25.00
C PRO A 243 -0.23 11.35 24.90
N GLY A 244 -0.22 12.68 24.87
CA GLY A 244 1.01 13.47 24.70
C GLY A 244 1.40 13.77 23.24
N SER A 245 0.59 13.40 22.23
CA SER A 245 0.77 13.82 20.83
C SER A 245 0.42 15.30 20.59
N ASN A 246 -0.24 15.97 21.55
CA ASN A 246 -0.51 17.41 21.53
C ASN A 246 0.52 18.19 22.36
N LEU A 247 0.69 19.47 22.05
CA LEU A 247 1.56 20.39 22.80
C LEU A 247 1.00 20.69 24.19
N THR A 248 1.86 20.69 25.20
CA THR A 248 1.49 21.02 26.59
C THR A 248 1.57 22.51 26.91
N GLU A 249 2.28 23.28 26.08
CA GLU A 249 2.44 24.73 26.19
C GLU A 249 2.71 25.35 24.80
N ASP A 250 2.47 26.65 24.66
CA ASP A 250 2.71 27.40 23.44
C ASP A 250 4.19 27.27 23.02
N THR A 251 4.42 26.82 21.79
CA THR A 251 5.75 26.49 21.29
C THR A 251 6.02 27.22 19.98
N LYS A 252 7.10 28.00 19.95
CA LYS A 252 7.61 28.59 18.71
C LYS A 252 8.33 27.52 17.94
N ILE A 253 8.04 27.39 16.65
CA ILE A 253 8.78 26.51 15.76
C ILE A 253 9.46 27.29 14.65
N VAL A 254 10.55 26.75 14.14
CA VAL A 254 11.17 27.19 12.88
C VAL A 254 11.19 26.00 11.94
N ILE A 255 10.67 26.18 10.74
CA ILE A 255 10.76 25.21 9.64
C ILE A 255 11.74 25.80 8.62
N SER A 256 12.70 24.99 8.18
CA SER A 256 13.79 25.43 7.32
C SER A 256 14.04 24.42 6.20
N VAL A 257 14.31 24.91 4.99
CA VAL A 257 14.62 24.09 3.81
C VAL A 257 15.89 24.58 3.13
N ASN A 258 16.79 23.64 2.83
CA ASN A 258 17.97 23.89 2.03
C ASN A 258 17.60 23.88 0.53
N MET A 259 17.73 25.03 -0.12
CA MET A 259 17.45 25.22 -1.55
C MET A 259 18.70 25.10 -2.43
N ASN A 260 19.88 24.86 -1.85
CA ASN A 260 21.13 24.72 -2.62
C ASN A 260 21.05 23.54 -3.60
N ASN A 261 21.07 23.84 -4.91
CA ASN A 261 20.86 22.89 -6.02
C ASN A 261 19.47 22.25 -6.07
N ALA A 262 18.45 22.89 -5.48
CA ALA A 262 17.07 22.45 -5.60
C ALA A 262 16.61 22.40 -7.06
N LEU A 263 15.90 21.33 -7.40
CA LEU A 263 15.21 21.14 -8.67
C LEU A 263 13.73 20.96 -8.39
N THR A 264 12.87 21.55 -9.22
CA THR A 264 11.45 21.18 -9.29
C THR A 264 11.27 19.74 -9.77
N LEU A 265 10.07 19.19 -9.60
CA LEU A 265 9.67 17.86 -10.08
C LEU A 265 9.90 17.65 -11.60
N ASP A 266 9.82 18.72 -12.42
CA ASP A 266 10.12 18.67 -13.86
C ASP A 266 11.61 18.86 -14.22
N GLY A 267 12.47 19.02 -13.21
CA GLY A 267 13.93 19.16 -13.34
C GLY A 267 14.41 20.60 -13.56
N THR A 268 13.55 21.60 -13.41
CA THR A 268 13.92 23.02 -13.51
C THR A 268 14.71 23.45 -12.26
N PRO A 269 15.93 24.02 -12.40
CA PRO A 269 16.69 24.50 -11.25
C PRO A 269 16.07 25.75 -10.61
N PHE A 270 16.06 25.80 -9.28
CA PHE A 270 15.68 26.96 -8.50
C PHE A 270 16.60 28.17 -8.78
N ASN A 271 16.02 29.34 -9.01
CA ASN A 271 16.73 30.59 -9.23
C ASN A 271 16.59 31.56 -8.05
N LEU A 272 17.63 31.60 -7.21
CA LEU A 272 17.76 32.51 -6.06
C LEU A 272 17.55 34.01 -6.34
N GLU A 273 17.65 34.48 -7.59
CA GLU A 273 17.40 35.91 -7.93
C GLU A 273 15.91 36.22 -8.18
N THR A 274 15.11 35.23 -8.60
CA THR A 274 13.74 35.46 -9.09
C THR A 274 12.68 34.68 -8.35
N ASP A 275 13.01 33.47 -7.92
CA ASP A 275 12.05 32.54 -7.35
C ASP A 275 11.79 32.80 -5.87
N ARG A 276 10.67 32.27 -5.40
CA ARG A 276 10.22 32.35 -4.00
C ARG A 276 9.95 30.98 -3.45
N VAL A 277 10.18 30.82 -2.15
CA VAL A 277 9.97 29.57 -1.41
C VAL A 277 8.75 29.74 -0.52
N TYR A 278 7.80 28.82 -0.60
CA TYR A 278 6.60 28.80 0.24
C TYR A 278 6.43 27.45 0.91
N ILE A 279 5.65 27.41 1.99
CA ILE A 279 5.18 26.18 2.64
C ILE A 279 3.66 26.05 2.52
N ASN A 280 3.19 24.85 2.18
CA ASN A 280 1.78 24.47 2.15
C ASN A 280 1.59 23.19 2.96
N GLY A 281 0.46 23.01 3.65
CA GLY A 281 0.34 21.88 4.58
C GLY A 281 -0.89 21.90 5.48
N GLU A 282 -0.87 21.00 6.46
CA GLU A 282 -1.87 20.89 7.53
C GLU A 282 -1.16 20.92 8.90
N PHE A 283 -1.31 22.04 9.60
CA PHE A 283 -0.70 22.29 10.92
C PHE A 283 -1.33 23.51 11.60
N PHE A 284 -1.47 23.50 12.93
CA PHE A 284 -1.86 24.67 13.76
C PHE A 284 -3.09 25.47 13.25
N ASP A 285 -4.19 24.77 12.97
CA ASP A 285 -5.43 25.31 12.39
C ASP A 285 -5.33 25.83 10.94
N PHE A 286 -4.16 25.72 10.31
CA PHE A 286 -3.95 25.92 8.89
C PHE A 286 -4.10 24.59 8.12
N THR A 287 -4.65 24.69 6.90
CA THR A 287 -4.89 23.59 5.97
C THR A 287 -4.59 24.04 4.54
N TRP A 288 -4.31 23.08 3.66
CA TRP A 288 -3.75 23.29 2.33
C TRP A 288 -4.39 24.44 1.54
N TRP A 289 -3.59 25.45 1.18
CA TRP A 289 -3.98 26.54 0.28
C TRP A 289 -3.93 26.10 -1.20
N GLU A 290 -4.67 26.80 -2.06
CA GLU A 290 -4.77 26.49 -3.50
C GLU A 290 -3.44 26.79 -4.20
N TRP A 291 -2.82 25.76 -4.80
CA TRP A 291 -1.58 25.89 -5.56
C TRP A 291 -1.67 27.00 -6.64
N SER A 292 -0.51 27.58 -6.95
CA SER A 292 -0.34 28.83 -7.70
C SER A 292 -0.82 30.11 -6.99
N PHE A 293 -1.42 30.03 -5.78
CA PHE A 293 -1.91 31.19 -5.01
C PHE A 293 -1.44 31.19 -3.54
N PRO A 294 -0.12 31.28 -3.27
CA PRO A 294 0.42 31.27 -1.92
C PRO A 294 -0.01 32.54 -1.15
N PRO A 295 -0.46 32.44 0.12
CA PRO A 295 -0.75 33.61 0.94
C PRO A 295 0.54 34.24 1.51
N ASP A 296 0.56 35.57 1.65
CA ASP A 296 1.70 36.37 2.15
C ASP A 296 2.35 35.88 3.47
N GLY A 297 1.62 35.11 4.28
CA GLY A 297 2.09 34.57 5.57
C GLY A 297 2.85 33.25 5.50
N PHE A 298 3.16 32.73 4.31
CA PHE A 298 3.77 31.41 4.10
C PHE A 298 5.08 31.43 3.30
N GLU A 299 5.65 32.61 3.02
CA GLU A 299 6.95 32.76 2.35
C GLU A 299 8.10 32.45 3.33
N LEU A 300 9.00 31.55 2.94
CA LEU A 300 10.25 31.27 3.66
C LEU A 300 11.33 32.23 3.17
N LEU A 301 12.18 32.70 4.08
CA LEU A 301 13.20 33.71 3.81
C LEU A 301 14.61 33.23 4.16
N ASP A 302 15.57 33.62 3.34
CA ASP A 302 17.02 33.52 3.55
C ASP A 302 17.52 34.97 3.75
N ASP A 303 17.43 35.45 4.99
CA ASP A 303 17.54 36.89 5.36
C ASP A 303 18.30 37.16 6.67
N GLY A 304 18.76 36.12 7.35
CA GLY A 304 19.48 36.17 8.63
C GLY A 304 18.69 36.76 9.80
N THR A 305 17.35 36.84 9.73
CA THR A 305 16.54 37.52 10.76
C THR A 305 15.99 36.59 11.84
N ALA A 306 15.90 37.13 13.06
CA ALA A 306 15.22 36.44 14.17
C ALA A 306 13.70 36.34 13.94
N GLU A 307 13.14 37.12 13.02
CA GLU A 307 11.75 37.14 12.61
C GLU A 307 11.40 35.93 11.71
N SER A 308 12.14 35.72 10.61
CA SER A 308 12.02 34.52 9.76
C SER A 308 12.43 33.25 10.52
N GLY A 309 13.41 33.37 11.43
CA GLY A 309 14.06 32.25 12.09
C GLY A 309 15.31 31.74 11.36
N ASP A 310 15.67 32.37 10.24
CA ASP A 310 16.95 32.12 9.57
C ASP A 310 18.13 32.62 10.42
N ALA A 311 19.25 31.90 10.33
CA ALA A 311 20.46 32.13 11.09
C ALA A 311 21.55 32.86 10.29
N VAL A 312 21.60 32.75 8.95
CA VAL A 312 22.70 33.26 8.12
C VAL A 312 22.21 33.71 6.74
N GLU A 313 22.09 35.03 6.57
CA GLU A 313 21.74 35.66 5.28
C GLU A 313 22.63 35.18 4.12
N GLY A 314 22.00 34.60 3.11
CA GLY A 314 22.58 34.19 1.82
C GLY A 314 23.26 32.83 1.83
N ASP A 315 22.95 31.93 2.76
CA ASP A 315 23.50 30.57 2.79
C ASP A 315 22.68 29.53 2.01
N GLY A 316 21.49 29.91 1.53
CA GLY A 316 20.56 29.07 0.78
C GLY A 316 19.62 28.22 1.64
N ILE A 317 19.59 28.43 2.96
CA ILE A 317 18.62 27.82 3.88
C ILE A 317 17.48 28.81 4.14
N TYR A 318 16.36 28.58 3.49
CA TYR A 318 15.16 29.42 3.64
C TYR A 318 14.37 28.96 4.87
N SER A 319 13.91 29.89 5.70
CA SER A 319 13.24 29.59 6.98
C SER A 319 11.95 30.38 7.20
N ILE A 320 11.02 29.81 7.97
CA ILE A 320 9.80 30.47 8.47
C ILE A 320 9.52 30.08 9.92
N LYS A 321 8.90 31.01 10.67
CA LYS A 321 8.58 30.86 12.08
C LYS A 321 7.07 30.85 12.33
N PHE A 322 6.60 29.81 13.02
CA PHE A 322 5.22 29.71 13.47
C PHE A 322 5.11 29.66 15.00
N GLN A 323 3.95 30.07 15.52
CA GLN A 323 3.57 29.90 16.92
C GLN A 323 2.52 28.80 17.00
N ALA A 324 2.94 27.61 17.41
CA ALA A 324 2.01 26.55 17.78
C ALA A 324 1.48 26.81 19.20
N LEU A 325 0.21 26.52 19.42
CA LEU A 325 -0.50 26.75 20.68
C LEU A 325 -0.64 25.46 21.50
N ALA A 326 -0.72 25.61 22.82
CA ALA A 326 -1.05 24.49 23.71
C ALA A 326 -2.35 23.78 23.27
N GLY A 327 -2.33 22.45 23.23
CA GLY A 327 -3.44 21.61 22.75
C GLY A 327 -3.41 21.29 21.25
N GLN A 328 -2.66 22.02 20.41
CA GLN A 328 -2.51 21.66 19.00
C GLN A 328 -1.60 20.42 18.84
N PRO A 329 -1.74 19.64 17.74
CA PRO A 329 -0.90 18.48 17.48
C PRO A 329 0.59 18.84 17.36
N LYS A 330 1.46 17.94 17.83
CA LYS A 330 2.91 17.98 17.58
C LYS A 330 3.26 17.57 16.16
N ARG A 331 2.44 16.70 15.54
CA ARG A 331 2.58 16.31 14.14
C ARG A 331 2.28 17.52 13.25
N ILE A 332 3.15 17.75 12.28
CA ILE A 332 2.87 18.64 11.16
C ILE A 332 3.09 17.89 9.85
N GLU A 333 2.32 18.26 8.83
CA GLU A 333 2.43 17.71 7.48
C GLU A 333 2.47 18.85 6.47
N TYR A 334 3.43 18.83 5.55
CA TYR A 334 3.64 19.92 4.60
C TYR A 334 4.43 19.52 3.36
N LYS A 335 4.45 20.44 2.39
CA LYS A 335 5.37 20.50 1.26
C LYS A 335 5.94 21.91 1.15
N PHE A 336 7.15 22.01 0.63
CA PHE A 336 7.67 23.27 0.11
C PHE A 336 7.22 23.50 -1.32
N SER A 337 7.40 24.72 -1.79
CA SER A 337 6.91 25.16 -3.09
C SER A 337 7.77 26.26 -3.65
N ILE A 338 8.13 26.14 -4.93
CA ILE A 338 8.73 27.21 -5.72
C ILE A 338 7.61 28.02 -6.38
N ASN A 339 7.59 29.33 -6.14
CA ASN A 339 6.65 30.30 -6.71
C ASN A 339 5.15 30.02 -6.45
N GLY A 340 4.83 29.12 -5.51
CA GLY A 340 3.45 28.75 -5.16
C GLY A 340 2.94 27.47 -5.84
N GLU A 341 3.72 26.83 -6.71
CA GLU A 341 3.33 25.61 -7.42
C GLU A 341 3.62 24.33 -6.61
N ASP A 342 2.83 23.26 -6.80
CA ASP A 342 3.15 21.91 -6.29
C ASP A 342 4.35 21.35 -7.09
N SER A 343 5.54 21.65 -6.59
CA SER A 343 6.78 21.58 -7.36
C SER A 343 7.87 20.75 -6.70
N GLU A 344 7.66 20.30 -5.46
CA GLU A 344 8.67 19.60 -4.67
C GLU A 344 8.63 18.07 -4.89
N ALA A 345 7.45 17.47 -4.91
CA ALA A 345 7.27 16.01 -4.98
C ALA A 345 5.91 15.61 -5.57
N ASP A 346 5.75 14.33 -5.92
CA ASP A 346 4.50 13.76 -6.42
C ASP A 346 3.29 13.94 -5.48
N PHE A 347 2.09 13.66 -6.00
CA PHE A 347 0.83 13.75 -5.26
C PHE A 347 0.85 12.92 -3.95
N GLN A 348 0.45 13.56 -2.84
CA GLN A 348 0.45 13.01 -1.47
C GLN A 348 1.82 12.59 -0.89
N ASN A 349 2.93 12.83 -1.60
CA ASN A 349 4.26 12.64 -1.05
C ASN A 349 4.66 13.92 -0.29
N ASN A 350 4.37 13.96 1.01
CA ASN A 350 4.49 15.13 1.88
C ASN A 350 5.52 14.88 2.99
N HIS A 351 6.21 15.92 3.48
CA HIS A 351 6.96 15.84 4.73
C HIS A 351 6.02 15.59 5.91
N ILE A 352 6.44 14.74 6.84
CA ILE A 352 5.79 14.51 8.12
C ILE A 352 6.85 14.70 9.21
N ARG A 353 6.66 15.71 10.06
CA ARG A 353 7.58 16.07 11.16
C ARG A 353 6.85 16.16 12.49
N TYR A 354 7.61 16.10 13.59
CA TYR A 354 7.07 16.22 14.94
C TYR A 354 7.80 17.26 15.79
N ILE A 355 7.04 18.08 16.53
CA ILE A 355 7.58 18.94 17.58
C ILE A 355 8.02 18.06 18.77
N ARG A 356 9.33 17.99 19.02
CA ARG A 356 9.91 17.15 20.08
C ARG A 356 10.05 17.85 21.42
N GLU A 357 10.32 19.15 21.42
CA GLU A 357 10.47 19.98 22.63
C GLU A 357 9.55 21.20 22.58
N THR A 358 9.22 21.77 23.74
CA THR A 358 8.31 22.91 23.86
C THR A 358 9.03 24.25 24.08
N GLY A 359 8.30 25.36 23.88
CA GLY A 359 8.81 26.73 24.05
C GLY A 359 9.48 27.29 22.80
N ASN A 360 10.62 26.74 22.36
CA ASN A 360 11.29 27.14 21.10
C ASN A 360 12.02 25.96 20.46
N TYR A 361 11.47 25.45 19.36
CA TYR A 361 11.90 24.22 18.70
C TYR A 361 12.15 24.44 17.20
N PRO A 362 13.39 24.69 16.76
CA PRO A 362 13.74 24.61 15.35
C PRO A 362 13.69 23.14 14.91
N LEU A 363 12.99 22.87 13.82
CA LEU A 363 12.98 21.54 13.22
C LEU A 363 14.33 21.25 12.54
N PRO A 364 14.67 19.97 12.31
CA PRO A 364 15.76 19.61 11.41
C PRO A 364 15.55 20.26 10.03
N VAL A 365 16.63 20.80 9.45
CA VAL A 365 16.58 21.42 8.11
C VAL A 365 16.28 20.35 7.06
N ASP A 366 15.22 20.55 6.30
CA ASP A 366 14.83 19.68 5.19
C ASP A 366 15.67 19.97 3.93
N GLN A 367 15.70 19.02 3.00
CA GLN A 367 16.29 19.21 1.68
C GLN A 367 15.16 19.22 0.65
N PHE A 368 15.03 20.29 -0.14
CA PHE A 368 13.96 20.41 -1.12
C PHE A 368 13.97 19.21 -2.08
N GLY A 369 12.81 18.56 -2.23
CA GLY A 369 12.64 17.37 -3.07
C GLY A 369 12.92 16.04 -2.37
N ASN A 370 13.33 16.05 -1.10
CA ASN A 370 13.57 14.85 -0.30
C ASN A 370 12.56 14.76 0.86
N MET A 371 11.41 14.12 0.63
CA MET A 371 10.34 14.05 1.64
C MET A 371 10.80 13.26 2.86
N VAL A 372 10.74 13.90 4.04
CA VAL A 372 11.08 13.22 5.28
C VAL A 372 9.81 12.78 6.02
N HIS A 373 9.70 11.47 6.23
CA HIS A 373 8.64 10.85 7.03
C HIS A 373 9.22 10.47 8.40
N GLU A 374 9.18 11.39 9.35
CA GLU A 374 9.59 11.13 10.72
C GLU A 374 8.59 10.21 11.43
N PRO A 375 9.01 9.22 12.25
CA PRO A 375 8.08 8.40 13.02
C PRO A 375 7.46 9.20 14.16
N GLU A 376 6.23 8.89 14.56
CA GLU A 376 5.63 9.51 15.75
C GLU A 376 6.43 9.17 17.02
N ASP A 377 6.75 7.89 17.21
CA ASP A 377 7.59 7.44 18.33
C ASP A 377 9.07 7.43 17.91
N LEU A 378 9.89 8.11 18.70
CA LEU A 378 11.33 7.95 18.63
C LEU A 378 11.74 6.68 19.39
N SER A 379 12.14 5.63 18.67
CA SER A 379 12.57 4.38 19.31
C SER A 379 13.78 4.62 20.21
N SER A 380 13.67 4.24 21.48
CA SER A 380 14.81 4.20 22.41
C SER A 380 15.86 3.14 22.05
N ASP A 381 15.48 2.19 21.18
CA ASP A 381 16.39 1.24 20.54
C ASP A 381 16.60 1.67 19.07
N LEU A 382 17.77 2.25 18.79
CA LEU A 382 18.16 2.67 17.44
C LEU A 382 18.78 1.52 16.63
N GLY A 383 18.81 0.30 17.19
CA GLY A 383 19.42 -0.87 16.58
C GLY A 383 20.94 -0.82 16.60
N VAL A 384 21.56 -1.79 15.93
CA VAL A 384 23.01 -1.89 15.81
C VAL A 384 23.52 -0.96 14.71
N ILE A 385 24.45 -0.07 15.05
CA ILE A 385 25.31 0.61 14.05
C ILE A 385 26.56 -0.25 13.79
N THR A 386 26.85 -0.51 12.52
CA THR A 386 28.07 -1.19 12.06
C THR A 386 28.92 -0.25 11.22
N ILE A 387 30.24 -0.47 11.24
CA ILE A 387 31.22 0.29 10.46
C ILE A 387 32.09 -0.72 9.71
N ASN A 388 31.99 -0.72 8.39
CA ASN A 388 32.64 -1.67 7.49
C ASN A 388 33.69 -0.97 6.63
N GLY A 389 34.87 -1.59 6.48
CA GLY A 389 36.00 -1.06 5.70
C GLY A 389 37.21 -0.65 6.55
N PRO A 390 38.14 0.16 6.01
CA PRO A 390 38.08 0.76 4.68
C PRO A 390 38.33 -0.22 3.53
N VAL A 391 37.58 -0.06 2.43
CA VAL A 391 37.84 -0.68 1.12
C VAL A 391 38.08 0.46 0.13
N ASP A 392 39.20 0.44 -0.58
CA ASP A 392 39.64 1.51 -1.50
C ASP A 392 39.58 2.94 -0.91
N GLY A 393 39.82 3.06 0.40
CA GLY A 393 39.79 4.34 1.13
C GLY A 393 38.39 4.76 1.61
N MET A 394 37.34 4.01 1.28
CA MET A 394 35.95 4.28 1.69
C MET A 394 35.54 3.40 2.87
N VAL A 395 34.80 3.97 3.81
CA VAL A 395 34.19 3.30 4.97
C VAL A 395 32.67 3.42 4.86
N THR A 396 31.98 2.30 5.02
CA THR A 396 30.53 2.19 4.97
C THR A 396 29.98 2.03 6.38
N LEU A 397 29.17 2.99 6.84
CA LEU A 397 28.40 2.86 8.06
C LEU A 397 27.00 2.40 7.71
N SER A 398 26.46 1.43 8.45
CA SER A 398 25.07 0.97 8.26
C SER A 398 24.37 0.67 9.58
N TRP A 399 23.06 0.80 9.59
CA TRP A 399 22.24 0.64 10.80
C TRP A 399 20.84 0.09 10.47
N GLU A 400 20.14 -0.40 11.51
CA GLU A 400 18.88 -1.14 11.34
C GLU A 400 17.65 -0.23 11.32
N ASN A 401 17.64 0.85 12.11
CA ASN A 401 16.52 1.76 12.24
C ASN A 401 16.61 2.92 11.23
N THR A 402 15.82 2.86 10.14
CA THR A 402 15.72 3.90 9.10
C THR A 402 15.40 5.29 9.64
N ASP A 403 14.76 5.34 10.80
CA ASP A 403 14.24 6.58 11.34
C ASP A 403 15.31 7.33 12.14
N ALA A 404 16.47 6.70 12.38
CA ALA A 404 17.60 7.31 13.07
C ALA A 404 18.34 8.31 12.15
N VAL A 405 18.82 9.41 12.75
CA VAL A 405 19.74 10.34 12.10
C VAL A 405 21.17 9.94 12.45
N LEU A 406 22.02 9.77 11.43
CA LEU A 406 23.45 9.57 11.65
C LEU A 406 24.10 10.92 11.96
N GLN A 407 24.78 11.00 13.11
CA GLN A 407 25.52 12.18 13.54
C GLN A 407 27.02 11.91 13.61
N HIS A 408 27.85 12.93 13.36
CA HIS A 408 29.31 12.84 13.45
C HIS A 408 29.96 13.90 14.35
N SER A 409 31.21 13.65 14.76
CA SER A 409 32.07 14.59 15.48
C SER A 409 33.55 14.18 15.45
N GLU A 410 34.46 15.15 15.48
CA GLU A 410 35.91 14.90 15.66
C GLU A 410 36.29 14.55 17.12
N SER A 411 35.34 14.61 18.06
CA SER A 411 35.53 14.30 19.49
C SER A 411 34.49 13.28 19.99
N LEU A 412 34.87 12.47 20.99
CA LEU A 412 33.93 11.57 21.69
C LEU A 412 32.97 12.31 22.63
N ALA A 413 33.35 13.51 23.06
CA ALA A 413 32.58 14.34 23.98
C ALA A 413 32.59 15.80 23.48
N PRO A 414 31.92 16.10 22.37
CA PRO A 414 31.76 17.46 21.89
C PRO A 414 30.67 18.20 22.67
N SER A 415 30.62 19.53 22.55
CA SER A 415 29.50 20.34 23.04
C SER A 415 28.22 20.15 22.22
N SER A 416 28.36 19.73 20.96
CA SER A 416 27.27 19.44 20.02
C SER A 416 27.73 18.39 19.01
N TRP A 417 26.78 17.61 18.48
CA TRP A 417 27.01 16.67 17.38
C TRP A 417 26.40 17.26 16.11
N GLN A 418 26.97 16.95 14.94
CA GLN A 418 26.46 17.44 13.66
C GLN A 418 25.69 16.33 12.94
N ASN A 419 24.46 16.63 12.49
CA ASN A 419 23.68 15.74 11.63
C ASN A 419 24.40 15.56 10.30
N ILE A 420 24.44 14.33 9.80
CA ILE A 420 24.86 14.05 8.43
C ILE A 420 23.63 14.21 7.54
N PRO A 421 23.64 15.13 6.56
CA PRO A 421 22.49 15.36 5.68
C PRO A 421 22.06 14.09 4.94
N ASN A 422 20.76 13.96 4.70
CA ASN A 422 20.12 12.81 4.03
C ASN A 422 20.32 11.44 4.70
N SER A 423 20.85 11.36 5.92
CA SER A 423 20.95 10.08 6.65
C SER A 423 19.60 9.58 7.19
N GLN A 424 18.63 10.46 7.42
CA GLN A 424 17.29 10.07 7.85
C GLN A 424 16.53 9.38 6.69
N GLY A 425 15.94 8.23 6.96
CA GLY A 425 15.27 7.39 5.95
C GLY A 425 16.19 6.38 5.26
N ASP A 426 17.52 6.54 5.40
CA ASP A 426 18.51 5.60 4.87
C ASP A 426 18.89 4.53 5.92
N ARG A 427 19.64 3.52 5.48
CA ARG A 427 20.26 2.47 6.32
C ARG A 427 21.77 2.40 6.13
N GLU A 428 22.34 3.11 5.16
CA GLU A 428 23.75 3.03 4.83
C GLU A 428 24.31 4.40 4.37
N MET A 429 25.50 4.77 4.85
CA MET A 429 26.23 5.97 4.40
C MET A 429 27.71 5.66 4.19
N VAL A 430 28.29 6.17 3.11
CA VAL A 430 29.66 5.86 2.69
C VAL A 430 30.54 7.12 2.76
N PHE A 431 31.66 7.02 3.46
CA PHE A 431 32.57 8.14 3.73
C PHE A 431 33.98 7.83 3.24
N SER A 432 34.68 8.81 2.66
CA SER A 432 36.12 8.70 2.47
C SER A 432 36.82 8.79 3.82
N ALA A 433 37.61 7.78 4.17
CA ALA A 433 38.53 7.82 5.31
C ALA A 433 39.93 8.34 4.92
N THR A 434 40.11 8.77 3.67
CA THR A 434 41.37 9.35 3.18
C THR A 434 41.63 10.67 3.91
N GLU A 435 42.81 10.81 4.51
CA GLU A 435 43.24 11.99 5.31
C GLU A 435 42.49 12.24 6.64
N ILE A 436 41.46 11.47 6.98
CA ILE A 436 40.77 11.60 8.28
C ILE A 436 41.64 11.03 9.42
N SER A 437 41.97 11.88 10.40
CA SER A 437 42.75 11.45 11.57
C SER A 437 41.89 10.72 12.61
N LYS A 438 40.68 11.23 12.90
CA LYS A 438 39.63 10.64 13.73
C LYS A 438 38.28 11.23 13.33
N ASN A 439 37.24 10.41 13.32
CA ASN A 439 35.84 10.84 13.30
C ASN A 439 35.04 9.83 14.12
N TYR A 440 34.04 10.29 14.85
CA TYR A 440 33.16 9.47 15.67
C TYR A 440 31.73 9.62 15.16
N PHE A 441 30.95 8.56 15.28
CA PHE A 441 29.58 8.51 14.80
C PHE A 441 28.66 8.02 15.91
N ARG A 442 27.42 8.52 15.91
CA ARG A 442 26.33 7.97 16.71
C ARG A 442 25.04 8.01 15.91
N LEU A 443 24.15 7.08 16.20
CA LEU A 443 22.74 7.25 15.86
C LEU A 443 22.13 8.19 16.90
N ALA A 444 21.32 9.12 16.43
CA ALA A 444 20.40 9.88 17.23
C ALA A 444 18.98 9.59 16.73
N THR A 445 18.01 9.75 17.62
CA THR A 445 16.65 10.06 17.19
C THR A 445 16.67 11.44 16.51
N PRO A 446 15.88 11.67 15.44
CA PRO A 446 15.69 12.98 14.81
C PRO A 446 15.54 14.15 15.79
#